data_AF-A0A962TM46-F1
#
_entry.id   AF-A0A962TM46-F1
#
_cell.length_a   1.000
_cell.length_b   1.000
_cell.length_c   1.000
_cell.angle_alpha   90.00
_cell.angle_beta   90.00
_cell.angle_gamma   90.00
#
_symmetry.space_group_name_H-M   'P 1'
#
loop_
_entity.id
_entity.type
_entity.pdbx_description
1 polymer ?
#
loop_
_entity_poly.entity_id
_entity_poly.type
_entity_poly.pdbx_seq_one_letter_code
_entity_poly.pdbx_strand_id
1 'polypeptide(L)' 'MRIVILLVVAAMLGMILVQWLGHKPPLPVAASETTDSAAPPAIPTRPEDLKKFNKDINQFMQDAARRRQENAP' A
#
# COMPACT_ATOMS: atom_id res chain seq x y z
N MET A 1 6.95 41.23 9.58
CA MET A 1 6.15 40.31 10.41
C MET A 1 5.53 39.17 9.59
N ARG A 2 4.66 39.44 8.59
CA ARG A 2 4.02 38.38 7.78
C ARG A 2 4.97 37.36 7.13
N ILE A 3 6.10 37.81 6.57
CA ILE A 3 7.07 36.94 5.90
C ILE A 3 7.75 35.98 6.88
N VAL A 4 7.97 36.44 8.12
CA VAL A 4 8.62 35.65 9.17
C VAL A 4 7.66 34.55 9.65
N ILE A 5 6.38 34.89 9.80
CA ILE A 5 5.34 33.92 10.15
C ILE A 5 5.22 32.84 9.05
N LEU A 6 5.23 33.23 7.77
CA LEU A 6 5.18 32.28 6.66
C LEU A 6 6.39 31.35 6.62
N LEU A 7 7.59 31.86 6.93
CA LEU A 7 8.81 31.04 7.01
C LEU A 7 8.74 30.02 8.17
N VAL A 8 8.23 30.44 9.33
CA VAL A 8 8.07 29.53 10.48
C VAL A 8 7.05 28.45 10.18
N VAL A 9 5.93 28.80 9.55
CA VAL A 9 4.91 27.83 9.13
C VAL A 9 5.48 26.84 8.11
N ALA A 10 6.22 27.33 7.10
CA ALA A 10 6.87 26.46 6.12
C ALA A 10 7.91 25.52 6.75
N ALA A 11 8.69 26.00 7.72
CA ALA A 11 9.65 25.19 8.46
C ALA A 11 8.98 24.09 9.29
N MET A 12 7.86 24.40 9.97
CA MET A 12 7.09 23.39 10.70
C MET A 12 6.52 22.31 9.78
N LEU A 13 5.93 22.71 8.64
CA LEU A 13 5.43 21.77 7.63
C LEU A 13 6.57 20.86 7.14
N GLY A 14 7.71 21.43 6.74
CA GLY A 14 8.87 20.64 6.31
C GLY A 14 9.35 19.64 7.38
N MET A 15 9.39 20.06 8.64
CA MET A 15 9.83 19.20 9.75
C MET A 15 8.86 18.04 10.02
N ILE A 16 7.54 18.30 9.95
CA ILE A 16 6.49 17.27 10.11
C ILE A 16 6.59 16.22 9.00
N LEU A 17 6.78 16.66 7.74
CA LEU A 17 6.96 15.75 6.61
C LEU A 17 8.23 14.88 6.76
N VAL A 18 9.33 15.46 7.21
CA VAL A 18 10.58 14.72 7.47
C VAL A 18 10.40 13.70 8.58
N GLN A 19 9.70 14.05 9.67
CA GLN A 19 9.39 13.09 10.74
C GLN A 19 8.49 11.96 10.24
N TRP A 20 7.49 12.25 9.40
CA TRP A 20 6.65 11.22 8.78
C TRP A 20 7.44 10.27 7.89
N LEU A 21 8.43 10.77 7.14
CA LEU A 21 9.29 9.95 6.29
C LEU A 21 10.32 9.13 7.08
N GLY A 22 10.83 9.68 8.20
CA GLY A 22 11.81 9.04 9.08
C GLY A 22 11.22 7.96 9.99
N HIS A 23 9.92 8.00 10.28
CA HIS A 23 9.22 6.97 11.06
C HIS A 23 8.80 5.76 10.22
N LYS A 24 9.50 5.45 9.13
CA LYS A 24 9.35 4.16 8.47
C LYS A 24 9.85 3.09 9.45
N PRO A 25 8.98 2.25 10.05
CA PRO A 25 9.47 1.15 10.87
C PRO A 25 10.41 0.31 10.01
N PRO A 26 11.48 -0.27 10.58
CA PRO A 26 12.30 -1.21 9.84
C PRO A 26 11.35 -2.24 9.24
N LEU A 27 11.37 -2.38 7.90
CA LEU A 27 10.54 -3.38 7.24
C LEU A 27 10.81 -4.70 7.96
N PRO A 28 9.79 -5.40 8.45
CA PRO A 28 9.97 -6.80 8.74
C PRO A 28 10.45 -7.40 7.43
N VAL A 29 11.60 -8.10 7.46
CA VAL A 29 11.91 -9.07 6.43
C VAL A 29 10.82 -10.12 6.54
N ALA A 30 9.71 -9.90 5.86
CA ALA A 30 8.65 -10.88 5.74
C ALA A 30 9.15 -11.92 4.74
N ALA A 31 9.83 -12.93 5.29
CA ALA A 31 9.69 -14.27 4.75
C ALA A 31 8.19 -14.56 4.67
N SER A 32 7.67 -14.71 3.47
CA SER A 32 6.34 -15.29 3.24
C SER A 32 6.36 -15.97 1.89
N GLU A 33 7.07 -17.10 1.89
CA GLU A 33 6.55 -18.28 1.22
C GLU A 33 5.27 -18.71 1.94
N THR A 34 4.16 -18.08 1.61
CA THR A 34 2.86 -18.70 1.81
C THR A 34 1.98 -18.27 0.67
N THR A 35 1.90 -19.17 -0.30
CA THR A 35 0.85 -19.24 -1.32
C THR A 35 -0.48 -19.44 -0.62
N ASP A 36 -0.96 -18.42 0.08
CA ASP A 36 -2.32 -18.39 0.56
C ASP A 36 -3.16 -17.78 -0.55
N SER A 37 -3.68 -18.66 -1.40
CA SER A 37 -4.44 -18.32 -2.62
C SER A 37 -5.74 -17.54 -2.35
N ALA A 38 -6.03 -17.23 -1.07
CA ALA A 38 -7.18 -16.47 -0.61
C ALA A 38 -6.85 -15.04 -0.13
N ALA A 39 -5.58 -14.64 -0.05
CA ALA A 39 -5.22 -13.29 0.37
C ALA A 39 -5.37 -12.28 -0.80
N PRO A 40 -5.98 -11.10 -0.57
CA PRO A 40 -6.03 -10.05 -1.59
C PRO A 40 -4.63 -9.63 -2.05
N PRO A 41 -4.41 -9.37 -3.36
CA PRO A 41 -3.11 -8.94 -3.86
C PRO A 41 -2.73 -7.59 -3.24
N ALA A 42 -1.45 -7.45 -2.88
CA ALA A 42 -0.93 -6.24 -2.24
C ALA A 42 -0.94 -5.04 -3.20
N ILE A 43 -1.30 -3.85 -2.70
CA ILE A 43 -1.35 -2.63 -3.50
C ILE A 43 0.08 -2.24 -3.94
N PRO A 44 0.35 -2.10 -5.25
CA PRO A 44 1.67 -1.76 -5.73
C PRO A 44 2.03 -0.33 -5.34
N THR A 45 3.27 -0.13 -4.90
CA THR A 45 3.84 1.19 -4.55
C THR A 45 4.74 1.74 -5.65
N ARG A 46 4.97 0.96 -6.71
CA ARG A 46 5.79 1.32 -7.87
C ARG A 46 4.97 1.23 -9.16
N PRO A 47 5.20 2.12 -10.14
CA PRO A 47 4.46 2.11 -11.40
C PRO A 47 4.64 0.84 -12.22
N GLU A 48 5.83 0.24 -12.21
CA GLU A 48 6.14 -0.99 -12.95
C GLU A 48 5.32 -2.21 -12.48
N ASP A 49 4.91 -2.23 -11.22
CA ASP A 49 4.20 -3.34 -10.59
C ASP A 49 2.68 -3.29 -10.85
N LEU A 50 2.15 -2.17 -11.36
CA LEU A 50 0.72 -2.01 -11.69
C LEU A 50 0.22 -3.08 -12.67
N LYS A 51 1.05 -3.43 -13.66
CA LYS A 51 0.66 -4.39 -14.69
C LYS A 51 0.49 -5.80 -14.12
N LYS A 52 1.36 -6.17 -13.16
CA LYS A 52 1.29 -7.45 -12.45
C LYS A 52 0.10 -7.47 -11.50
N PHE A 53 -0.07 -6.43 -10.69
CA PHE A 53 -1.21 -6.28 -9.78
C PHE A 53 -2.56 -6.38 -10.50
N ASN A 54 -2.72 -5.74 -11.66
CA ASN A 54 -3.97 -5.79 -12.42
C ASN A 54 -4.33 -7.23 -12.85
N LYS A 55 -3.33 -8.02 -13.23
CA LYS A 55 -3.53 -9.44 -13.56
C LYS A 55 -3.94 -10.22 -12.32
N ASP A 56 -3.25 -10.00 -11.21
CA ASP A 56 -3.47 -10.70 -9.95
C ASP A 56 -4.85 -10.38 -9.34
N ILE A 57 -5.31 -9.11 -9.40
CA ILE A 57 -6.66 -8.73 -8.96
C ILE A 57 -7.75 -9.39 -9.82
N ASN A 58 -7.55 -9.43 -11.14
CA ASN A 58 -8.56 -9.97 -12.03
C ASN A 58 -8.74 -11.48 -11.80
N GLN A 59 -7.65 -12.19 -11.52
CA GLN A 59 -7.67 -13.60 -11.15
C GLN A 59 -8.31 -13.81 -9.77
N PHE A 60 -7.93 -13.01 -8.77
CA PHE A 60 -8.52 -13.06 -7.43
C PHE A 60 -10.05 -12.87 -7.45
N MET A 61 -10.55 -11.93 -8.26
CA MET A 61 -12.00 -11.71 -8.42
C MET A 61 -12.73 -12.91 -9.03
N GLN A 62 -12.13 -13.55 -10.04
CA GLN A 62 -12.70 -14.74 -10.69
C GLN A 62 -12.75 -15.92 -9.71
N ASP A 63 -11.67 -16.13 -8.95
CA ASP A 63 -11.58 -17.19 -7.95
C ASP A 63 -12.57 -16.95 -6.81
N ALA A 64 -12.71 -15.71 -6.33
CA ALA A 64 -13.69 -15.34 -5.31
C ALA A 64 -15.15 -15.53 -5.79
N ALA A 65 -15.45 -15.18 -7.04
CA ALA A 65 -16.77 -15.39 -7.63
C ALA A 65 -17.10 -16.89 -7.76
N ARG A 66 -16.13 -17.70 -8.19
CA ARG A 66 -16.26 -19.15 -8.27
C ARG A 66 -16.47 -19.79 -6.90
N ARG A 67 -15.67 -19.39 -5.90
CA ARG A 67 -15.85 -19.83 -4.50
C ARG A 67 -17.24 -19.49 -3.97
N ARG A 68 -17.77 -18.31 -4.30
CA ARG A 68 -19.13 -17.91 -3.88
C ARG A 68 -20.21 -18.78 -4.52
N GLN A 69 -20.03 -19.23 -5.76
CA GLN A 69 -20.95 -20.17 -6.41
C GLN A 69 -20.87 -21.57 -5.82
N GLU A 70 -19.67 -22.05 -5.49
CA GLU A 70 -19.44 -23.37 -4.87
C GLU A 70 -19.92 -23.44 -3.41
N ASN A 71 -19.95 -22.30 -2.70
CA ASN A 71 -20.45 -22.18 -1.32
C ASN A 71 -21.87 -21.58 -1.23
N ALA A 72 -22.59 -21.46 -2.34
CA ALA A 72 -24.00 -21.10 -2.33
C ALA A 72 -24.84 -22.35 -1.98
N PRO A 73 -25.70 -22.31 -0.94
CA PRO A 73 -26.54 -23.44 -0.54
C PRO A 73 -27.63 -23.79 -1.55
#